data_AF-A0A1H4FIL0-F1
#
_entry.id   AF-A0A1H4FIL0-F1
#
_cell.length_a   1.000
_cell.length_b   1.000
_cell.length_c   1.000
_cell.angle_alpha   90.00
_cell.angle_beta   90.00
_cell.angle_gamma   90.00
#
_symmetry.space_group_name_H-M   'P 1'
#
loop_
_entity.id
_entity.type
_entity.pdbx_description
1 polymer ?
#
loop_
_entity_poly.entity_id
_entity_poly.type
_entity_poly.pdbx_seq_one_letter_code
_entity_poly.pdbx_strand_id
1 'polypeptide(L)'
;MSEKNFQKDIIVPVKEAGVWTKNYREDLTIEESKKKVNSFVILRETLEMVLDLETTAVRAYIGINDKKQKTLLFVGAEWDETAQVYRDVFGPNELGLNSAEEGIVYDFTEPSPPNKGDDTSPLNQ
;
A
#
# COMPACT_ATOMS: atom_id res chain seq x y z
N MET A 1 -18.11 -8.16 -20.09
CA MET A 1 -17.07 -7.36 -19.42
C MET A 1 -16.33 -8.32 -18.51
N SER A 2 -15.11 -8.73 -18.87
CA SER A 2 -14.36 -9.72 -18.08
C SER A 2 -13.87 -9.04 -16.81
N GLU A 3 -14.36 -9.49 -15.65
CA GLU A 3 -13.70 -9.30 -14.37
C GLU A 3 -12.27 -9.85 -14.54
N LYS A 4 -11.31 -8.93 -14.73
CA LYS A 4 -9.90 -9.30 -14.67
C LYS A 4 -9.66 -9.81 -13.24
N ASN A 5 -9.05 -10.99 -13.14
CA ASN A 5 -8.60 -11.58 -11.88
C ASN A 5 -7.59 -10.65 -11.18
N PHE A 6 -8.09 -9.64 -10.46
CA PHE A 6 -7.30 -8.72 -9.63
C PHE A 6 -6.92 -9.33 -8.26
N GLN A 7 -7.44 -10.51 -7.94
CA GLN A 7 -7.29 -11.14 -6.62
C GLN A 7 -5.86 -11.56 -6.25
N LYS A 8 -4.92 -11.67 -7.21
CA LYS A 8 -3.62 -12.30 -6.93
C LYS A 8 -2.53 -11.36 -6.38
N ASP A 9 -2.69 -10.04 -6.48
CA ASP A 9 -1.61 -9.08 -6.15
C ASP A 9 -1.95 -8.17 -4.95
N ILE A 10 -2.96 -8.53 -4.15
CA ILE A 10 -3.46 -7.68 -3.04
C ILE A 10 -2.62 -7.83 -1.76
N ILE A 11 -1.90 -8.94 -1.63
CA ILE A 11 -1.14 -9.32 -0.43
C ILE A 11 0.35 -9.37 -0.77
N VAL A 12 1.15 -8.61 -0.03
CA VAL A 12 2.59 -8.47 -0.22
C VAL A 12 3.32 -8.86 1.08
N PRO A 13 4.32 -9.76 1.04
CA PRO A 13 5.12 -10.06 2.21
C PRO A 13 5.80 -8.82 2.79
N VAL A 14 5.88 -8.67 4.12
CA VAL A 14 6.54 -7.52 4.79
C VAL A 14 7.95 -7.28 4.26
N LYS A 15 8.70 -8.36 3.99
CA LYS A 15 10.05 -8.27 3.42
C LYS A 15 10.07 -7.59 2.05
N GLU A 16 9.11 -7.92 1.19
CA GLU A 16 8.99 -7.36 -0.15
C GLU A 16 8.54 -5.89 -0.09
N ALA A 17 7.53 -5.60 0.73
CA ALA A 17 7.10 -4.24 1.04
C ALA A 17 8.26 -3.37 1.59
N GLY A 18 9.14 -3.96 2.41
CA GLY A 18 10.36 -3.32 2.91
C GLY A 18 11.31 -2.91 1.79
N VAL A 19 11.48 -3.75 0.77
CA VAL A 19 12.28 -3.43 -0.43
C VAL A 19 11.62 -2.29 -1.22
N TRP A 20 10.30 -2.35 -1.43
CA TRP A 20 9.59 -1.33 -2.21
C TRP A 20 9.63 0.05 -1.56
N THR A 21 9.41 0.13 -0.24
CA THR A 21 9.52 1.39 0.51
C THR A 21 10.95 1.92 0.54
N LYS A 22 11.96 1.03 0.56
CA LYS A 22 13.36 1.42 0.39
C LYS A 22 13.63 2.00 -0.99
N ASN A 23 13.15 1.35 -2.06
CA ASN A 23 13.29 1.86 -3.43
C ASN A 23 12.73 3.28 -3.57
N TYR A 24 11.57 3.55 -2.96
CA TYR A 24 10.97 4.89 -2.94
C TYR A 24 11.84 5.90 -2.18
N ARG A 25 12.36 5.54 -0.99
CA ARG A 25 13.24 6.43 -0.21
C ARG A 25 14.55 6.77 -0.91
N GLU A 26 15.07 5.85 -1.72
CA GLU A 26 16.35 6.00 -2.42
C GLU A 26 16.20 6.66 -3.81
N ASP A 27 14.97 6.83 -4.33
CA ASP A 27 14.72 7.47 -5.63
C ASP A 27 14.81 9.00 -5.53
N LEU A 28 15.96 9.54 -5.94
CA LEU A 28 16.22 10.98 -5.98
C LEU A 28 15.52 11.71 -7.14
N THR A 29 14.80 11.00 -8.02
CA THR A 29 14.16 11.56 -9.23
C THR A 29 12.66 11.84 -9.05
N ILE A 30 12.14 11.64 -7.82
CA ILE A 30 10.71 11.74 -7.48
C ILE A 30 10.08 13.11 -7.77
N GLU A 31 10.87 14.19 -7.78
CA GLU A 31 10.37 15.56 -7.98
C GLU A 31 10.11 15.95 -9.45
N GLU A 32 10.42 15.08 -10.42
CA GLU A 32 10.10 15.36 -11.82
C GLU A 32 8.57 15.45 -12.02
N SER A 33 8.08 16.62 -12.43
CA SER A 33 6.64 16.91 -12.57
C SER A 33 5.88 15.90 -13.45
N LYS A 34 6.56 15.30 -14.43
CA LYS A 34 6.01 14.27 -15.34
C LYS A 34 5.85 12.88 -14.70
N LYS A 35 6.44 12.66 -13.52
CA LYS A 35 6.39 11.39 -12.76
C LYS A 35 5.49 11.49 -11.52
N LYS A 36 4.76 12.60 -11.36
CA LYS A 36 3.84 12.80 -10.24
C LYS A 36 2.69 11.81 -10.34
N VAL A 37 2.43 11.11 -9.24
CA VAL A 37 1.22 10.32 -9.07
C VAL A 37 0.19 11.23 -8.44
N ASN A 38 -0.95 11.36 -9.09
CA ASN A 38 -2.00 12.29 -8.69
C ASN A 38 -2.96 11.63 -7.71
N SER A 39 -3.23 10.35 -7.91
CA SER A 39 -4.08 9.56 -7.04
C SER A 39 -3.73 8.08 -7.13
N PHE A 40 -4.32 7.31 -6.23
CA PHE A 40 -4.25 5.86 -6.21
C PHE A 40 -5.68 5.30 -6.20
N VAL A 41 -5.91 4.23 -6.94
CA VAL A 41 -7.20 3.53 -6.91
C VAL A 41 -7.12 2.43 -5.86
N ILE A 42 -7.95 2.53 -4.83
CA ILE A 42 -8.04 1.56 -3.73
C ILE A 42 -9.29 0.71 -3.93
N LEU A 43 -9.12 -0.61 -4.02
CA LEU A 43 -10.26 -1.54 -4.06
C LEU A 43 -10.93 -1.62 -2.68
N ARG A 44 -12.27 -1.61 -2.68
CA ARG A 44 -13.07 -1.68 -1.46
C ARG A 44 -12.76 -2.93 -0.63
N GLU A 45 -12.72 -4.10 -1.28
CA GLU A 45 -12.44 -5.38 -0.61
C GLU A 45 -11.11 -5.34 0.15
N THR A 46 -10.09 -4.72 -0.44
CA THR A 46 -8.79 -4.60 0.22
C THR A 46 -8.86 -3.67 1.43
N LEU A 47 -9.56 -2.54 1.31
CA LEU A 47 -9.78 -1.62 2.44
C LEU A 47 -10.50 -2.33 3.58
N GLU A 48 -11.47 -3.18 3.30
CA GLU A 48 -12.15 -4.00 4.30
C GLU A 48 -11.16 -4.95 5.02
N MET A 49 -10.23 -5.61 4.30
CA MET A 49 -9.23 -6.51 4.90
C MET A 49 -8.30 -5.84 5.91
N VAL A 50 -7.91 -4.57 5.72
CA VAL A 50 -7.09 -3.86 6.72
C VAL A 50 -7.92 -3.36 7.89
N LEU A 51 -9.20 -3.03 7.65
CA LEU A 51 -10.13 -2.65 8.72
C LEU A 51 -10.49 -3.86 9.60
N ASP A 52 -10.50 -5.06 9.04
CA ASP A 52 -10.70 -6.33 9.77
C ASP A 52 -9.57 -6.66 10.76
N LEU A 53 -8.46 -5.91 10.75
CA LEU A 53 -7.42 -6.02 11.78
C LEU A 53 -7.83 -5.40 13.12
N GLU A 54 -8.95 -4.67 13.16
CA GLU A 54 -9.52 -4.04 14.36
C GLU A 54 -8.57 -3.07 15.10
N THR A 55 -7.53 -2.58 14.42
CA THR A 55 -6.56 -1.63 14.99
C THR A 55 -7.12 -0.21 15.07
N THR A 56 -6.59 0.59 15.99
CA THR A 56 -7.06 1.97 16.24
C THR A 56 -6.79 2.97 15.10
N ALA A 57 -5.84 2.67 14.23
CA ALA A 57 -5.47 3.50 13.09
C ALA A 57 -4.98 2.63 11.93
N VAL A 58 -4.89 3.23 10.74
CA VAL A 58 -4.27 2.61 9.56
C VAL A 58 -3.15 3.51 9.09
N ARG A 59 -1.99 2.93 8.79
CA ARG A 59 -0.86 3.65 8.22
C ARG A 59 -0.69 3.28 6.75
N ALA A 60 -0.46 4.29 5.92
CA ALA A 60 -0.11 4.12 4.53
C ALA A 60 1.39 4.43 4.28
N TYR A 61 2.06 3.59 3.50
CA TYR A 61 3.43 3.76 3.04
C TYR A 61 3.46 3.87 1.52
N ILE A 62 4.36 4.69 0.97
CA ILE A 62 4.62 4.72 -0.46
C ILE A 62 5.84 3.85 -0.78
N GLY A 63 5.73 3.01 -1.81
CA GLY A 63 6.81 2.18 -2.34
C GLY A 63 6.98 2.33 -3.85
N ILE A 64 8.06 1.74 -4.39
CA ILE A 64 8.22 1.48 -5.82
C ILE A 64 8.32 -0.02 -6.01
N ASN A 65 7.28 -0.59 -6.64
CA ASN A 65 7.15 -2.03 -6.84
C ASN A 65 8.10 -2.57 -7.93
N ASP A 66 8.06 -3.88 -8.13
CA ASP A 66 8.91 -4.57 -9.12
C ASP A 66 8.67 -4.11 -10.56
N LYS A 67 7.48 -3.58 -10.85
CA LYS A 67 7.11 -2.97 -12.15
C LYS A 67 7.57 -1.52 -12.29
N LYS A 68 8.35 -1.00 -11.32
CA LYS A 68 8.81 0.39 -11.24
C LYS A 68 7.67 1.41 -11.15
N GLN A 69 6.53 0.99 -10.62
CA GLN A 69 5.36 1.84 -10.39
C GLN A 69 5.31 2.24 -8.92
N LYS A 70 4.85 3.46 -8.63
CA LYS A 70 4.58 3.84 -7.24
C LYS A 70 3.41 3.01 -6.71
N THR A 71 3.46 2.61 -5.45
CA THR A 71 2.36 1.90 -4.79
C THR A 71 2.16 2.48 -3.39
N LEU A 72 0.94 2.39 -2.89
CA LEU A 72 0.50 2.68 -1.54
C LEU A 72 0.19 1.35 -0.84
N LEU A 73 0.96 1.08 0.19
CA LEU A 73 0.87 -0.09 1.04
C LEU A 73 0.16 0.31 2.34
N PHE A 74 -0.79 -0.48 2.85
CA PHE A 74 -1.43 -0.19 4.13
C PHE A 74 -1.20 -1.29 5.15
N VAL A 75 -1.09 -0.87 6.40
CA VAL A 75 -0.94 -1.70 7.59
C VAL A 75 -1.82 -1.16 8.71
N GLY A 76 -2.28 -2.03 9.61
CA GLY A 76 -2.90 -1.60 10.85
C GLY A 76 -1.88 -0.86 11.72
N ALA A 77 -2.35 -0.01 12.62
CA ALA A 77 -1.49 0.75 13.51
C ALA A 77 -2.12 0.96 14.89
N GLU A 78 -1.32 0.75 15.94
CA GLU A 78 -1.73 0.93 17.32
C GLU A 78 -0.76 1.80 18.10
N TRP A 79 -1.30 2.65 18.97
CA TRP A 79 -0.50 3.52 19.82
C TRP A 79 0.20 2.73 20.92
N ASP A 80 1.55 2.75 20.92
CA ASP A 80 2.35 2.27 22.04
C ASP A 80 2.69 3.45 22.97
N GLU A 81 2.06 3.46 24.16
CA GLU A 81 2.29 4.50 25.17
C GLU A 81 3.72 4.52 25.71
N THR A 82 4.42 3.38 25.74
CA THR A 82 5.79 3.31 26.26
C THR A 82 6.78 3.94 25.29
N ALA A 83 6.62 3.65 24.00
CA ALA A 83 7.47 4.18 22.95
C ALA A 83 6.99 5.52 22.38
N GLN A 84 5.78 5.96 22.75
CA GLN A 84 5.12 7.18 22.26
C GLN A 84 5.06 7.24 20.73
N VAL A 85 4.77 6.09 20.11
CA VAL A 85 4.66 5.95 18.65
C VAL A 85 3.54 4.99 18.29
N TYR A 86 2.96 5.16 17.10
CA TYR A 86 2.16 4.11 16.49
C TYR A 86 3.07 2.98 16.01
N ARG A 87 2.83 1.75 16.47
CA ARG A 87 3.45 0.53 15.94
C ARG A 87 2.58 -0.07 14.86
N ASP A 88 3.24 -0.59 13.83
CA ASP A 88 2.55 -1.26 12.73
C ASP A 88 2.12 -2.66 13.17
N VAL A 89 0.89 -3.00 12.79
CA VAL A 89 0.25 -4.29 13.00
C VAL A 89 -0.01 -4.87 11.62
N PHE A 90 0.58 -6.03 11.36
CA PHE A 90 0.49 -6.72 10.07
C PHE A 90 -0.62 -7.76 10.10
N GLY A 91 -1.20 -8.03 8.94
CA GLY A 91 -2.19 -9.10 8.82
C GLY A 91 -1.59 -10.48 9.04
N PRO A 92 -2.40 -11.46 9.46
CA PRO A 92 -1.95 -12.84 9.54
C PRO A 92 -1.62 -13.35 8.13
N ASN A 93 -0.48 -14.02 7.97
CA ASN A 93 -0.21 -14.75 6.73
C ASN A 93 -1.14 -15.98 6.61
N GLU A 94 -1.17 -16.65 5.45
CA GLU A 94 -1.93 -17.90 5.25
C GLU A 94 -1.55 -19.03 6.25
N LEU A 95 -0.49 -18.84 7.05
CA LEU A 95 0.01 -19.74 8.09
C LEU A 95 -0.36 -19.30 9.53
N GLY A 96 -1.11 -18.20 9.70
CA GLY A 96 -1.60 -17.73 11.01
C GLY A 96 -0.52 -17.16 11.94
N LEU A 97 0.61 -16.70 11.41
CA LEU A 97 1.72 -16.14 12.21
C LEU A 97 1.66 -14.61 12.26
N ASN A 98 1.54 -14.07 13.48
CA ASN A 98 1.50 -12.63 13.79
C ASN A 98 2.90 -12.01 13.99
N SER A 99 3.95 -12.62 13.42
CA SER A 99 5.31 -12.10 13.58
C SER A 99 5.57 -10.97 12.57
N ALA A 100 6.23 -9.89 12.98
CA ALA A 100 6.50 -8.74 12.09
C ALA A 100 7.35 -9.11 10.86
N GLU A 101 8.10 -10.21 10.90
CA GLU A 101 8.93 -10.68 9.78
C GLU A 101 8.17 -11.57 8.78
N GLU A 102 7.09 -12.22 9.22
CA GLU A 102 6.31 -13.18 8.41
C GLU A 102 4.88 -12.68 8.10
N GLY A 103 4.50 -11.52 8.65
CA GLY A 103 3.22 -10.88 8.39
C GLY A 103 3.08 -10.41 6.94
N ILE A 104 1.85 -10.02 6.61
CA ILE A 104 1.53 -9.48 5.30
C ILE A 104 1.22 -7.98 5.38
N VAL A 105 1.66 -7.28 4.36
CA VAL A 105 1.28 -5.91 4.02
C VAL A 105 0.32 -6.01 2.85
N TYR A 106 -0.70 -5.17 2.83
CA TYR A 106 -1.64 -5.17 1.72
C TYR A 106 -1.18 -4.09 0.70
N ASP A 107 -1.08 -4.45 -0.59
CA ASP A 107 -0.83 -3.51 -1.69
C ASP A 107 -2.17 -3.14 -2.32
N PHE A 108 -2.52 -1.86 -2.21
CA PHE A 108 -3.87 -1.41 -2.50
C PHE A 108 -3.98 -0.65 -3.80
N THR A 109 -2.88 -0.44 -4.53
CA THR A 109 -2.92 0.67 -5.49
C THR A 109 -2.19 0.45 -6.79
N GLU A 110 -2.92 0.76 -7.85
CA GLU A 110 -2.33 1.18 -9.10
C GLU A 110 -2.20 2.73 -9.06
N PRO A 111 -1.03 3.30 -9.39
CA PRO A 111 -0.92 4.75 -9.51
C PRO A 111 -1.87 5.26 -10.60
N SER A 112 -2.31 6.51 -10.48
CA SER A 112 -3.03 7.20 -11.55
C SER A 112 -2.15 8.36 -12.07
N PRO A 113 -1.64 8.30 -13.31
CA PRO A 113 -1.58 7.13 -14.21
C PRO A 113 -0.37 6.24 -13.86
N PRO A 114 -0.45 4.89 -14.00
CA PRO A 114 -0.67 4.18 -15.24
C PRO A 114 -2.03 3.49 -15.34
N ASN A 115 -2.56 3.44 -16.57
CA ASN A 115 -3.99 3.42 -16.92
C ASN A 115 -4.61 4.82 -16.86
N LYS A 116 -5.44 5.14 -17.87
CA LYS A 116 -6.01 6.47 -18.07
C LYS A 116 -6.82 6.86 -16.82
N GLY A 117 -6.41 7.89 -16.11
CA GLY A 117 -7.14 8.42 -14.96
C GLY A 117 -8.53 8.94 -15.37
N ASP A 118 -9.34 9.35 -14.39
CA ASP A 118 -10.60 10.02 -14.68
C ASP A 118 -10.37 11.43 -15.22
N ASP A 119 -10.25 11.56 -16.55
CA ASP A 119 -10.04 12.83 -17.27
C ASP A 119 -11.11 13.90 -16.95
N THR A 120 -12.22 13.53 -16.28
CA THR A 120 -13.31 14.44 -15.90
C THR A 120 -13.25 14.90 -14.43
N SER A 121 -12.34 14.36 -13.63
CA SER A 121 -12.21 14.72 -12.22
C SER A 121 -11.70 16.17 -12.06
N PRO A 122 -12.35 17.01 -11.22
CA PRO A 122 -11.87 18.34 -10.91
C PRO A 122 -10.54 18.34 -10.14
N LEU A 123 -10.13 17.19 -9.61
CA LEU A 123 -8.84 17.00 -8.94
C LEU A 123 -7.68 16.81 -9.95
N ASN A 124 -8.00 16.66 -11.23
CA ASN A 124 -7.04 16.54 -12.33
C ASN A 124 -6.82 17.85 -13.12
N GLN A 125 -7.35 18.98 -12.62
CA GLN A 125 -7.16 20.31 -13.21
C GLN A 125 -5.78 20.91 -12.91
#